data_AF-A0A623H576-F1
#
_entry.id   AF-A0A623H576-F1
#
_cell.length_a   1.000
_cell.length_b   1.000
_cell.length_c   1.000
_cell.angle_alpha   90.00
_cell.angle_beta   90.00
_cell.angle_gamma   90.00
#
_symmetry.space_group_name_H-M   'P 1'
#
loop_
_entity.id
_entity.type
_entity.pdbx_description
1 polymer ?
#
loop_
_entity_poly.entity_id
_entity_poly.type
_entity_poly.pdbx_seq_one_letter_code
_entity_poly.pdbx_strand_id
1 'polypeptide(L)'
;MKRNLLSSAIIIALMTLGATGCDDNNVKTEATPAASSQPATPAPSQTPETQSGESPAQPPAAKPETATQPPAAKPETPAQPEVDAEEVYSEKMDVYIDCFNKLQLPVQHSLARYADWVKDFKKGPTGKESLVYGIYGITESYITNCQKEMKQVAALTPLLEPIDGVAVSYIDSA
;
A
#
# COMPACT_ATOMS: atom_id res chain seq x y z
N MET A 1 61.47 8.69 -14.84
CA MET A 1 60.14 8.25 -15.34
C MET A 1 59.35 9.51 -15.71
N LYS A 2 58.55 9.50 -16.78
CA LYS A 2 58.01 10.72 -17.38
C LYS A 2 56.56 10.98 -16.91
N ARG A 3 56.26 12.20 -16.45
CA ARG A 3 54.89 12.63 -16.10
C ARG A 3 54.21 13.13 -17.36
N ASN A 4 53.09 12.52 -17.73
CA ASN A 4 52.25 12.98 -18.83
C ASN A 4 51.15 13.90 -18.26
N LEU A 5 51.23 15.19 -18.59
CA LEU A 5 50.26 16.23 -18.21
C LEU A 5 49.99 17.10 -19.44
N LEU A 6 48.99 16.72 -20.24
CA LEU A 6 48.46 17.53 -21.35
C LEU A 6 46.98 17.26 -21.55
N SER A 7 46.23 18.35 -21.74
CA SER A 7 44.98 18.56 -22.52
C SER A 7 44.03 17.37 -22.72
N SER A 8 42.73 17.51 -22.43
CA SER A 8 41.89 18.53 -23.07
C SER A 8 40.70 19.00 -22.21
N ALA A 9 40.05 20.08 -22.64
CA ALA A 9 38.90 20.71 -21.98
C ALA A 9 37.70 20.78 -22.93
N ILE A 10 36.49 21.00 -22.37
CA ILE A 10 35.21 21.26 -23.08
C ILE A 10 34.71 19.95 -23.77
N ILE A 11 33.44 19.53 -23.67
CA ILE A 11 32.17 20.26 -23.80
C ILE A 11 31.23 20.06 -22.60
N ILE A 12 30.62 21.14 -22.12
CA ILE A 12 29.39 21.09 -21.31
C ILE A 12 28.21 20.98 -22.28
N ALA A 13 27.55 19.83 -22.31
CA ALA A 13 26.35 19.61 -23.12
C ALA A 13 25.10 19.71 -22.24
N LEU A 14 24.47 20.90 -22.22
CA LEU A 14 23.14 21.07 -21.64
C LEU A 14 22.10 20.35 -22.52
N MET A 15 21.53 19.26 -22.00
CA MET A 15 20.35 18.61 -22.57
C MET A 15 19.20 18.61 -21.56
N THR A 16 18.72 19.82 -21.27
CA THR A 16 17.41 20.03 -20.66
C THR A 16 16.31 19.71 -21.68
N LEU A 17 15.73 18.51 -21.64
CA LEU A 17 14.36 18.28 -22.13
C LEU A 17 13.82 16.95 -21.55
N GLY A 18 12.81 17.05 -20.70
CA GLY A 18 12.20 15.89 -20.03
C GLY A 18 10.80 16.18 -19.46
N ALA A 19 10.20 17.31 -19.81
CA ALA A 19 8.84 17.67 -19.41
C ALA A 19 7.83 17.09 -20.41
N THR A 20 7.65 15.76 -20.38
CA THR A 20 6.51 15.11 -21.04
C THR A 20 5.25 15.40 -20.23
N GLY A 21 4.67 16.59 -20.44
CA GLY A 21 3.39 16.97 -19.86
C GLY A 21 2.26 16.11 -20.44
N CYS A 22 1.27 15.81 -19.61
CA CYS A 22 0.06 15.09 -20.02
C CYS A 22 -0.86 16.00 -20.85
N ASP A 23 -0.56 16.17 -22.14
CA ASP A 23 -1.43 16.84 -23.11
C ASP A 23 -1.45 16.03 -24.41
N ASP A 24 -2.28 14.98 -24.43
CA ASP A 24 -2.69 14.32 -25.66
C ASP A 24 -4.07 13.66 -25.46
N ASN A 25 -5.06 14.10 -26.22
CA ASN A 25 -6.03 13.24 -26.91
C ASN A 25 -6.95 14.09 -27.82
N ASN A 26 -6.47 14.37 -29.03
CA ASN A 26 -7.29 15.03 -30.06
C ASN A 26 -8.23 14.00 -30.73
N VAL A 27 -9.28 13.60 -30.01
CA VAL A 27 -10.25 12.59 -30.50
C VAL A 27 -11.22 13.22 -31.50
N LYS A 28 -10.92 13.00 -32.78
CA LYS A 28 -11.77 13.30 -33.94
C LYS A 28 -13.15 12.65 -33.81
N THR A 29 -14.21 13.43 -34.01
CA THR A 29 -15.60 12.97 -34.02
C THR A 29 -15.91 12.01 -35.18
N GLU A 30 -16.33 10.79 -34.86
CA GLU A 30 -17.22 9.97 -35.71
C GLU A 30 -18.31 9.34 -34.82
N ALA A 31 -19.58 9.37 -35.28
CA ALA A 31 -20.69 8.67 -34.63
C ALA A 31 -20.73 7.22 -35.14
N THR A 32 -21.30 6.20 -34.50
CA THR A 32 -22.65 6.01 -33.89
C THR A 32 -22.64 4.57 -33.29
N PRO A 33 -23.68 4.02 -32.60
CA PRO A 33 -24.89 4.62 -32.03
C PRO A 33 -25.02 4.36 -30.50
N ALA A 34 -26.13 4.79 -29.90
CA ALA A 34 -26.41 4.56 -28.49
C ALA A 34 -26.75 3.08 -28.18
N ALA A 35 -26.19 2.55 -27.09
CA ALA A 35 -26.62 1.28 -26.48
C ALA A 35 -27.59 1.56 -25.31
N SER A 36 -28.64 0.75 -25.18
CA SER A 36 -29.76 1.01 -24.27
C SER A 36 -29.42 0.86 -22.79
N SER A 37 -29.94 1.78 -21.97
CA SER A 37 -29.94 1.63 -20.51
C SER A 37 -30.99 0.62 -20.05
N GLN A 38 -30.59 -0.40 -19.30
CA GLN A 38 -31.47 -1.18 -18.43
C GLN A 38 -30.80 -1.40 -17.06
N PRO A 39 -31.50 -1.20 -15.93
CA PRO A 39 -30.95 -1.51 -14.61
C PRO A 39 -30.93 -3.02 -14.34
N ALA A 40 -29.88 -3.52 -13.68
CA ALA A 40 -29.84 -4.87 -13.15
C ALA A 40 -30.40 -4.92 -11.71
N THR A 41 -31.40 -5.75 -11.46
CA THR A 41 -31.96 -6.00 -10.12
C THR A 41 -31.16 -7.06 -9.37
N PRO A 42 -30.73 -6.81 -8.12
CA PRO A 42 -30.20 -7.87 -7.25
C PRO A 42 -31.31 -8.81 -6.74
N ALA A 43 -31.02 -10.11 -6.69
CA ALA A 43 -31.83 -11.12 -6.01
C ALA A 43 -31.45 -11.19 -4.50
N PRO A 44 -32.31 -11.72 -3.61
CA PRO A 44 -32.16 -11.52 -2.17
C PRO A 44 -31.14 -12.46 -1.51
N SER A 45 -30.44 -11.94 -0.50
CA SER A 45 -29.58 -12.69 0.41
C SER A 45 -30.36 -13.71 1.24
N GLN A 46 -29.74 -14.84 1.57
CA GLN A 46 -30.25 -15.81 2.56
C GLN A 46 -29.23 -15.98 3.69
N THR A 47 -29.70 -15.86 4.93
CA THR A 47 -28.94 -16.12 6.15
C THR A 47 -29.09 -17.60 6.54
N PRO A 48 -28.02 -18.30 6.94
CA PRO A 48 -28.12 -19.52 7.75
C PRO A 48 -28.06 -19.17 9.24
N GLU A 49 -29.00 -19.69 10.03
CA GLU A 49 -28.98 -19.57 11.50
C GLU A 49 -28.21 -20.72 12.19
N THR A 50 -27.78 -20.48 13.41
CA THR A 50 -27.12 -21.47 14.29
C THR A 50 -28.09 -22.57 14.74
N GLN A 51 -27.63 -23.82 14.78
CA GLN A 51 -28.22 -24.83 15.67
C GLN A 51 -27.16 -25.81 16.20
N SER A 52 -27.39 -26.31 17.42
CA SER A 52 -26.47 -27.16 18.20
C SER A 52 -27.11 -28.50 18.56
N GLY A 53 -26.29 -29.53 18.77
CA GLY A 53 -26.70 -30.88 19.16
C GLY A 53 -26.39 -31.91 18.06
N GLU A 54 -26.10 -33.18 18.37
CA GLU A 54 -25.91 -33.83 19.68
C GLU A 54 -24.96 -35.05 19.51
N SER A 55 -24.44 -35.61 20.61
CA SER A 55 -23.50 -36.75 20.61
C SER A 55 -24.13 -37.97 21.30
N PRO A 56 -23.89 -39.20 20.79
CA PRO A 56 -23.37 -40.22 21.71
C PRO A 56 -22.39 -41.27 21.13
N ALA A 57 -21.33 -41.51 21.91
CA ALA A 57 -20.74 -42.81 22.29
C ALA A 57 -20.09 -43.82 21.28
N GLN A 58 -18.90 -44.24 21.69
CA GLN A 58 -17.94 -45.29 21.25
C GLN A 58 -18.22 -46.71 21.81
N PRO A 59 -17.34 -47.75 21.64
CA PRO A 59 -16.31 -48.09 20.62
C PRO A 59 -16.68 -49.47 19.99
N PRO A 60 -15.88 -50.60 19.90
CA PRO A 60 -14.43 -50.91 20.12
C PRO A 60 -13.55 -50.43 18.92
N ALA A 61 -12.31 -50.83 18.61
CA ALA A 61 -11.27 -51.78 19.09
C ALA A 61 -9.87 -51.14 18.78
N ALA A 62 -8.64 -51.56 19.17
CA ALA A 62 -7.99 -52.81 19.60
C ALA A 62 -7.77 -53.88 18.49
N LYS A 63 -6.60 -54.54 18.30
CA LYS A 63 -5.20 -54.49 18.83
C LYS A 63 -4.29 -55.30 17.84
N PRO A 64 -2.94 -55.49 17.99
CA PRO A 64 -1.92 -54.80 18.81
C PRO A 64 -0.55 -54.51 18.10
N GLU A 65 0.38 -53.88 18.84
CA GLU A 65 1.87 -53.98 18.72
C GLU A 65 2.56 -53.47 17.42
N THR A 66 3.85 -53.10 17.39
CA THR A 66 5.00 -53.34 18.29
C THR A 66 5.75 -52.04 18.64
N ALA A 67 6.39 -51.98 19.82
CA ALA A 67 7.19 -50.83 20.28
C ALA A 67 8.70 -50.96 19.97
N THR A 68 9.38 -49.85 19.66
CA THR A 68 10.86 -49.73 19.74
C THR A 68 11.29 -48.27 19.94
N GLN A 69 12.23 -48.05 20.87
CA GLN A 69 13.01 -46.82 21.10
C GLN A 69 14.37 -47.24 21.69
N PRO A 70 15.41 -46.39 21.71
CA PRO A 70 15.83 -45.44 20.67
C PRO A 70 17.37 -45.52 20.42
N PRO A 71 17.92 -44.82 19.41
CA PRO A 71 19.34 -44.44 19.39
C PRO A 71 19.58 -43.09 20.07
N ALA A 72 20.78 -42.92 20.63
CA ALA A 72 21.20 -41.82 21.50
C ALA A 72 20.90 -40.39 21.01
N ALA A 73 20.46 -39.54 21.95
CA ALA A 73 20.34 -38.10 21.72
C ALA A 73 21.73 -37.44 21.53
N LYS A 74 21.86 -36.68 20.45
CA LYS A 74 22.89 -35.63 20.32
C LYS A 74 22.33 -34.35 20.97
N PRO A 75 23.12 -33.49 21.63
CA PRO A 75 22.62 -32.23 22.15
C PRO A 75 22.15 -31.33 21.00
N GLU A 76 20.83 -31.14 20.89
CA GLU A 76 20.26 -30.05 20.13
C GLU A 76 20.41 -28.77 20.96
N THR A 77 21.24 -27.85 20.47
CA THR A 77 21.18 -26.46 20.91
C THR A 77 19.75 -25.97 20.71
N PRO A 78 19.07 -25.40 21.72
CA PRO A 78 17.72 -24.89 21.53
C PRO A 78 17.69 -23.89 20.38
N ALA A 79 16.94 -24.22 19.32
CA ALA A 79 16.63 -23.26 18.29
C ALA A 79 15.87 -22.10 18.96
N GLN A 80 16.43 -20.90 18.88
CA GLN A 80 15.65 -19.71 19.20
C GLN A 80 14.50 -19.60 18.18
N PRO A 81 13.34 -19.05 18.55
CA PRO A 81 12.30 -18.76 17.58
C PRO A 81 12.85 -17.75 16.57
N GLU A 82 13.18 -18.26 15.38
CA GLU A 82 13.45 -17.44 14.21
C GLU A 82 12.12 -16.81 13.80
N VAL A 83 12.00 -15.49 13.96
CA VAL A 83 10.81 -14.73 13.59
C VAL A 83 10.69 -14.83 12.06
N ASP A 84 9.52 -15.20 11.54
CA ASP A 84 9.38 -15.42 10.11
C ASP A 84 9.61 -14.10 9.36
N ALA A 85 10.51 -14.14 8.37
CA ALA A 85 10.84 -12.98 7.56
C ALA A 85 9.60 -12.40 6.86
N GLU A 86 8.66 -13.27 6.43
CA GLU A 86 7.42 -12.87 5.77
C GLU A 86 6.44 -12.22 6.76
N GLU A 87 6.41 -12.66 8.03
CA GLU A 87 5.60 -12.05 9.08
C GLU A 87 6.09 -10.61 9.37
N VAL A 88 7.41 -10.41 9.47
CA VAL A 88 8.02 -9.07 9.62
C VAL A 88 7.78 -8.19 8.39
N TYR A 89 7.84 -8.74 7.17
CA TYR A 89 7.52 -7.99 5.96
C TYR A 89 6.04 -7.62 5.86
N SER A 90 5.11 -8.49 6.32
CA SER A 90 3.69 -8.12 6.43
C SER A 90 3.49 -6.99 7.44
N GLU A 91 4.05 -7.10 8.66
CA GLU A 91 3.90 -6.05 9.69
C GLU A 91 4.38 -4.67 9.17
N LYS A 92 5.55 -4.63 8.51
CA LYS A 92 6.05 -3.43 7.83
C LYS A 92 5.05 -2.90 6.80
N MET A 93 4.62 -3.75 5.87
CA MET A 93 3.77 -3.34 4.75
C MET A 93 2.37 -2.92 5.20
N ASP A 94 1.76 -3.60 6.16
CA ASP A 94 0.44 -3.27 6.69
C ASP A 94 0.43 -1.89 7.36
N VAL A 95 1.44 -1.59 8.19
CA VAL A 95 1.61 -0.26 8.83
C VAL A 95 1.89 0.82 7.78
N TYR A 96 2.74 0.56 6.78
CA TYR A 96 2.98 1.51 5.70
C TYR A 96 1.71 1.78 4.88
N ILE A 97 0.98 0.74 4.47
CA ILE A 97 -0.25 0.87 3.68
C ILE A 97 -1.33 1.64 4.45
N ASP A 98 -1.58 1.30 5.71
CA ASP A 98 -2.55 2.01 6.56
C ASP A 98 -2.18 3.50 6.73
N CYS A 99 -0.91 3.82 6.96
CA CYS A 99 -0.46 5.20 7.08
C CYS A 99 -0.51 5.99 5.76
N PHE A 100 -0.11 5.39 4.64
CA PHE A 100 -0.31 6.00 3.32
C PHE A 100 -1.81 6.22 3.04
N ASN A 101 -2.69 5.29 3.43
CA ASN A 101 -4.14 5.45 3.27
C ASN A 101 -4.70 6.59 4.14
N LYS A 102 -4.33 6.65 5.43
CA LYS A 102 -4.75 7.70 6.38
C LYS A 102 -4.33 9.11 5.95
N LEU A 103 -3.16 9.25 5.33
CA LEU A 103 -2.56 10.55 5.00
C LEU A 103 -2.82 10.96 3.54
N GLN A 104 -2.61 10.05 2.58
CA GLN A 104 -2.65 10.38 1.15
C GLN A 104 -4.08 10.43 0.60
N LEU A 105 -5.00 9.54 1.03
CA LEU A 105 -6.36 9.51 0.48
C LEU A 105 -7.15 10.79 0.76
N PRO A 106 -7.10 11.41 1.97
CA PRO A 106 -7.71 12.73 2.19
C PRO A 106 -7.19 13.81 1.23
N VAL A 107 -5.90 13.82 0.89
CA VAL A 107 -5.31 14.77 -0.07
C VAL A 107 -5.88 14.53 -1.47
N GLN A 108 -5.88 13.28 -1.95
CA GLN A 108 -6.38 12.95 -3.29
C GLN A 108 -7.89 13.21 -3.43
N HIS A 109 -8.69 12.84 -2.42
CA HIS A 109 -10.13 13.16 -2.41
C HIS A 109 -10.40 14.67 -2.32
N SER A 110 -9.51 15.45 -1.69
CA SER A 110 -9.60 16.92 -1.65
C SER A 110 -9.30 17.56 -3.00
N LEU A 111 -8.26 17.06 -3.70
CA LEU A 111 -7.91 17.51 -5.05
C LEU A 111 -9.03 17.16 -6.06
N ALA A 112 -9.55 15.94 -6.01
CA ALA A 112 -10.68 15.51 -6.85
C ALA A 112 -11.94 16.36 -6.60
N ARG A 113 -12.23 16.70 -5.34
CA ARG A 113 -13.32 17.62 -4.99
C ARG A 113 -13.10 19.03 -5.51
N TYR A 114 -11.89 19.57 -5.39
CA TYR A 114 -11.56 20.89 -5.93
C TYR A 114 -11.72 20.92 -7.47
N ALA A 115 -11.36 19.82 -8.15
CA ALA A 115 -11.53 19.66 -9.59
C ALA A 115 -13.00 19.69 -10.07
N ASP A 116 -13.94 19.18 -9.26
CA ASP A 116 -15.36 19.13 -9.61
C ASP A 116 -15.96 20.54 -9.79
N TRP A 117 -15.67 21.47 -8.87
CA TRP A 117 -16.26 22.82 -8.89
C TRP A 117 -15.38 23.89 -9.57
N VAL A 118 -14.05 23.77 -9.57
CA VAL A 118 -13.16 24.73 -10.26
C VAL A 118 -13.04 24.41 -11.76
N LYS A 119 -13.68 25.24 -12.59
CA LYS A 119 -13.78 25.01 -14.05
C LYS A 119 -12.52 25.34 -14.87
N ASP A 120 -11.56 26.06 -14.29
CA ASP A 120 -10.26 26.32 -14.91
C ASP A 120 -9.17 26.36 -13.84
N PHE A 121 -8.37 25.29 -13.75
CA PHE A 121 -7.26 25.16 -12.80
C PHE A 121 -6.18 26.24 -12.96
N LYS A 122 -6.00 26.83 -14.14
CA LYS A 122 -4.98 27.85 -14.40
C LYS A 122 -5.45 29.25 -14.02
N LYS A 123 -6.77 29.47 -13.92
CA LYS A 123 -7.38 30.71 -13.40
C LYS A 123 -7.75 30.63 -11.92
N GLY A 124 -8.06 29.43 -11.41
CA GLY A 124 -8.52 29.22 -10.04
C GLY A 124 -9.98 29.65 -9.80
N PRO A 125 -10.43 29.70 -8.53
CA PRO A 125 -11.78 30.13 -8.16
C PRO A 125 -12.07 31.59 -8.54
N THR A 126 -13.29 31.87 -8.97
CA THR A 126 -13.72 33.20 -9.42
C THR A 126 -14.35 34.07 -8.32
N GLY A 127 -14.68 33.49 -7.17
CA GLY A 127 -15.44 34.13 -6.09
C GLY A 127 -16.93 34.25 -6.39
N LYS A 128 -17.43 33.49 -7.38
CA LYS A 128 -18.83 33.50 -7.85
C LYS A 128 -19.46 32.10 -7.86
N GLU A 129 -18.74 31.12 -7.35
CA GLU A 129 -19.16 29.73 -7.23
C GLU A 129 -20.35 29.63 -6.27
N SER A 130 -21.50 29.15 -6.76
CA SER A 130 -22.73 29.02 -5.96
C SER A 130 -22.70 27.86 -4.95
N LEU A 131 -21.74 26.94 -5.11
CA LEU A 131 -21.50 25.82 -4.22
C LEU A 131 -20.00 25.54 -4.15
N VAL A 132 -19.40 25.77 -2.99
CA VAL A 132 -17.98 25.50 -2.70
C VAL A 132 -17.92 24.40 -1.66
N TYR A 133 -17.33 23.25 -2.02
CA TYR A 133 -17.18 22.13 -1.10
C TYR A 133 -15.83 22.19 -0.37
N GLY A 134 -15.85 21.95 0.95
CA GLY A 134 -14.65 21.88 1.78
C GLY A 134 -13.77 20.65 1.48
N ILE A 135 -12.46 20.84 1.57
CA ILE A 135 -11.45 19.77 1.53
C ILE A 135 -11.58 18.83 2.74
N TYR A 136 -11.06 17.61 2.61
CA TYR A 136 -10.90 16.68 3.72
C TYR A 136 -9.71 17.11 4.59
N GLY A 137 -9.87 17.04 5.91
CA GLY A 137 -8.77 17.27 6.85
C GLY A 137 -7.96 16.00 7.12
N ILE A 138 -6.68 16.19 7.42
CA ILE A 138 -5.83 15.21 8.12
C ILE A 138 -5.74 15.70 9.58
N THR A 139 -5.75 14.79 10.55
CA THR A 139 -5.57 15.15 11.97
C THR A 139 -4.11 15.00 12.40
N GLU A 140 -3.67 15.88 13.31
CA GLU A 140 -2.36 15.80 13.98
C GLU A 140 -2.07 14.40 14.53
N SER A 141 -3.11 13.73 15.06
CA SER A 141 -3.05 12.36 15.58
C SER A 141 -2.73 11.30 14.51
N TYR A 142 -3.08 11.51 13.24
CA TYR A 142 -2.72 10.58 12.17
C TYR A 142 -1.24 10.75 11.79
N ILE A 143 -0.77 11.99 11.67
CA ILE A 143 0.64 12.30 11.34
C ILE A 143 1.55 11.77 12.46
N THR A 144 1.28 12.16 13.71
CA THR A 144 2.11 11.78 14.87
C THR A 144 2.08 10.28 15.19
N ASN A 145 0.94 9.59 15.04
CA ASN A 145 0.91 8.13 15.18
C ASN A 145 1.70 7.46 14.05
N CYS A 146 1.49 7.86 12.79
CA CYS A 146 2.22 7.27 11.66
C CYS A 146 3.73 7.52 11.72
N GLN A 147 4.17 8.71 12.15
CA GLN A 147 5.60 8.98 12.32
C GLN A 147 6.24 8.08 13.37
N LYS A 148 5.51 7.69 14.41
CA LYS A 148 5.95 6.69 15.40
C LYS A 148 5.90 5.26 14.82
N GLU A 149 4.75 4.85 14.27
CA GLU A 149 4.46 3.49 13.85
C GLU A 149 5.33 3.06 12.66
N MET A 150 5.45 3.91 11.63
CA MET A 150 6.30 3.65 10.46
C MET A 150 7.79 3.56 10.83
N LYS A 151 8.27 4.39 11.78
CA LYS A 151 9.65 4.29 12.29
C LYS A 151 9.90 3.07 13.17
N GLN A 152 8.88 2.60 13.89
CA GLN A 152 8.96 1.38 14.67
C GLN A 152 9.14 0.17 13.75
N VAL A 153 8.30 0.01 12.73
CA VAL A 153 8.41 -1.14 11.80
C VAL A 153 9.64 -1.05 10.88
N ALA A 154 10.09 0.15 10.51
CA ALA A 154 11.34 0.33 9.76
C ALA A 154 12.56 -0.22 10.51
N ALA A 155 12.55 -0.18 11.83
CA ALA A 155 13.63 -0.71 12.68
C ALA A 155 13.60 -2.24 12.87
N LEU A 156 12.55 -2.93 12.41
CA LEU A 156 12.46 -4.39 12.49
C LEU A 156 13.40 -5.06 11.48
N THR A 157 13.92 -6.23 11.87
CA THR A 157 14.78 -7.10 11.06
C THR A 157 14.03 -8.38 10.65
N PRO A 158 14.13 -8.85 9.40
CA PRO A 158 14.97 -8.35 8.30
C PRO A 158 14.51 -6.99 7.75
N LEU A 159 15.47 -6.27 7.15
CA LEU A 159 15.27 -4.92 6.61
C LEU A 159 14.66 -5.00 5.20
N LEU A 160 13.63 -4.20 4.92
CA LEU A 160 12.89 -4.18 3.66
C LEU A 160 13.34 -3.00 2.79
N GLU A 161 14.60 -3.01 2.37
CA GLU A 161 15.18 -1.98 1.50
C GLU A 161 14.67 -2.10 0.05
N PRO A 162 14.35 -0.98 -0.65
CA PRO A 162 14.44 0.42 -0.21
C PRO A 162 13.15 0.95 0.44
N ILE A 163 12.15 0.10 0.70
CA ILE A 163 10.82 0.52 1.14
C ILE A 163 10.88 1.17 2.52
N ASP A 164 11.61 0.59 3.48
CA ASP A 164 11.79 1.15 4.82
C ASP A 164 12.30 2.60 4.76
N GLY A 165 13.36 2.87 3.98
CA GLY A 165 13.92 4.21 3.82
C GLY A 165 12.96 5.20 3.12
N VAL A 166 12.23 4.77 2.09
CA VAL A 166 11.24 5.62 1.39
C VAL A 166 10.03 5.93 2.28
N ALA A 167 9.54 4.95 3.04
CA ALA A 167 8.43 5.11 3.97
C ALA A 167 8.77 6.09 5.10
N VAL A 168 9.96 5.96 5.71
CA VAL A 168 10.46 6.91 6.71
C VAL A 168 10.66 8.31 6.12
N SER A 169 11.23 8.42 4.91
CA SER A 169 11.44 9.71 4.25
C SER A 169 10.13 10.43 3.89
N TYR A 170 9.05 9.71 3.60
CA TYR A 170 7.72 10.30 3.39
C TYR A 170 7.17 10.93 4.67
N ILE A 171 7.17 10.16 5.77
CA ILE A 171 6.54 10.61 7.02
C ILE A 171 7.35 11.65 7.79
N ASP A 172 8.66 11.75 7.53
CA ASP A 172 9.50 12.87 7.98
C ASP A 172 9.40 14.13 7.08
N SER A 173 8.56 14.09 6.04
CA SER A 173 8.24 15.23 5.17
C SER A 173 6.77 15.70 5.30
N ALA A 174 6.03 15.18 6.30
CA ALA A 174 4.60 15.41 6.51
C ALA A 174 4.29 16.59 7.45
#